data_AF-A0A523VQM1-F1
#
_entry.id   AF-A0A523VQM1-F1
#
_cell.length_a   1.000
_cell.length_b   1.000
_cell.length_c   1.000
_cell.angle_alpha   90.00
_cell.angle_beta   90.00
_cell.angle_gamma   90.00
#
_symmetry.space_group_name_H-M   'P 1'
#
loop_
_entity.id
_entity.type
_entity.pdbx_description
1 polymer ?
#
loop_
_entity_poly.entity_id
_entity_poly.type
_entity_poly.pdbx_seq_one_letter_code
_entity_poly.pdbx_strand_id
1 'polypeptide(L)'
;MKYNQCQKDIIYYIIGYSENPVGKLTPCADVFGHIFQEKYTNLEIEENVSALVSGGVLKSYSFHLYLDLTETFKTSHDYKLFREKKF
;
A
#
# COMPACT_ATOMS: atom_id res chain seq x y z
N MET A 1 -3.31 -16.62 -6.78
CA MET A 1 -3.50 -15.45 -5.89
C MET A 1 -3.00 -14.20 -6.62
N LYS A 2 -3.75 -13.09 -6.62
CA LYS A 2 -3.49 -11.88 -7.41
C LYS A 2 -2.41 -10.95 -6.81
N TYR A 3 -2.20 -10.99 -5.49
CA TYR A 3 -1.26 -10.14 -4.74
C TYR A 3 -0.29 -10.98 -3.91
N ASN A 4 0.99 -10.61 -3.89
CA ASN A 4 2.00 -11.21 -3.01
C ASN A 4 1.98 -10.59 -1.59
N GLN A 5 2.77 -11.12 -0.67
CA GLN A 5 2.72 -10.69 0.74
C GLN A 5 3.16 -9.23 0.95
N CYS A 6 4.23 -8.78 0.27
CA CYS A 6 4.70 -7.40 0.35
C CYS A 6 3.61 -6.42 -0.11
N GLN A 7 2.94 -6.73 -1.23
CA GLN A 7 1.82 -5.94 -1.76
C GLN A 7 0.64 -5.88 -0.77
N LYS A 8 0.30 -7.01 -0.15
CA LYS A 8 -0.76 -7.06 0.86
C LYS A 8 -0.42 -6.17 2.06
N ASP A 9 0.81 -6.25 2.57
CA ASP A 9 1.26 -5.46 3.73
C ASP A 9 1.20 -3.95 3.43
N ILE A 10 1.64 -3.53 2.23
CA ILE A 10 1.54 -2.14 1.77
C ILE A 10 0.08 -1.68 1.71
N ILE A 11 -0.81 -2.47 1.10
CA ILE A 11 -2.24 -2.14 0.99
C ILE A 11 -2.87 -2.03 2.38
N TYR A 12 -2.61 -2.98 3.29
CA TYR A 12 -3.10 -2.94 4.66
C TYR A 12 -2.63 -1.70 5.42
N TYR A 13 -1.38 -1.28 5.24
CA TYR A 13 -0.87 -0.06 5.86
C TYR A 13 -1.64 1.17 5.39
N ILE A 14 -1.84 1.33 4.08
CA ILE A 14 -2.55 2.49 3.51
C ILE A 14 -4.02 2.50 3.94
N ILE A 15 -4.69 1.34 3.97
CA ILE A 15 -6.06 1.22 4.51
C ILE A 15 -6.10 1.68 5.95
N GLY A 16 -5.18 1.16 6.78
CA GLY A 16 -5.12 1.54 8.19
C GLY A 16 -4.80 3.02 8.39
N TYR A 17 -3.95 3.61 7.54
CA TYR A 17 -3.66 5.05 7.56
C TYR A 17 -4.90 5.88 7.21
N SER A 18 -5.64 5.46 6.19
CA SER A 18 -6.86 6.15 5.73
C SER A 18 -8.00 6.12 6.77
N GLU A 19 -8.09 5.04 7.53
CA GLU A 19 -9.11 4.87 8.59
C GLU A 19 -8.78 5.63 9.87
N ASN A 20 -7.50 5.64 10.26
CA ASN A 20 -7.03 6.36 11.45
C ASN A 20 -5.57 6.80 11.23
N PRO A 21 -5.35 8.02 10.74
CA PRO A 21 -4.01 8.54 10.45
C PRO A 21 -3.24 8.94 11.71
N VAL A 22 -3.91 9.06 12.87
CA VAL A 22 -3.29 9.53 14.11
C VAL A 22 -2.15 8.59 14.51
N GLY A 23 -0.94 9.14 14.63
CA GLY A 23 0.26 8.40 15.01
C GLY A 23 0.88 7.53 13.91
N LYS A 24 0.39 7.62 12.66
CA LYS A 24 0.97 6.90 11.52
C LYS A 24 1.72 7.83 10.59
N LEU A 25 2.83 7.34 10.05
CA LEU A 25 3.61 8.05 9.04
C LEU A 25 2.88 8.03 7.70
N THR A 26 2.95 9.14 6.96
CA THR A 26 2.36 9.27 5.63
C THR A 26 2.87 8.17 4.69
N PRO A 27 2.00 7.39 4.04
CA PRO A 27 2.43 6.30 3.18
C PRO A 27 3.29 6.79 2.00
N CYS A 28 4.51 6.28 1.92
CA CYS A 28 5.44 6.45 0.81
C CYS A 28 6.44 5.27 0.81
N ALA A 29 7.22 5.12 -0.26
CA ALA A 29 8.21 4.04 -0.37
C ALA A 29 9.20 4.03 0.80
N ASP A 30 9.72 5.19 1.20
CA ASP A 30 10.67 5.32 2.31
C ASP A 30 10.06 4.87 3.65
N VAL A 31 8.80 5.24 3.91
CA VAL A 31 8.08 4.82 5.12
C VAL A 31 7.85 3.32 5.13
N PHE A 32 7.52 2.73 3.99
CA PHE A 32 7.41 1.27 3.89
C PHE A 32 8.77 0.59 4.12
N GLY A 33 9.85 1.16 3.59
CA GLY A 33 11.23 0.74 3.85
C GLY A 33 11.52 0.67 5.34
N HIS A 34 11.18 1.74 6.07
CA HIS A 34 11.41 1.79 7.51
C HIS A 34 10.50 0.82 8.31
N ILE A 35 9.21 0.74 7.96
CA ILE A 35 8.22 -0.06 8.70
C ILE A 35 8.40 -1.56 8.45
N PHE A 36 8.83 -1.95 7.24
CA PHE A 36 8.94 -3.35 6.84
C PHE A 36 10.38 -3.84 6.65
N GLN A 37 11.39 -3.09 7.11
CA GLN A 37 12.82 -3.44 6.95
C GLN A 37 13.21 -4.84 7.44
N GLU A 38 12.49 -5.41 8.43
CA GLU A 38 12.76 -6.77 8.92
C GLU A 38 12.26 -7.87 7.97
N LYS A 39 11.40 -7.52 7.01
CA LYS A 39 10.72 -8.46 6.11
C LYS A 39 11.17 -8.32 4.66
N TYR A 40 11.41 -7.09 4.21
CA TYR A 40 11.63 -6.77 2.80
C TYR A 40 12.82 -5.83 2.63
N THR A 41 13.52 -5.96 1.52
CA THR A 41 14.53 -4.99 1.12
C THR A 41 13.89 -3.73 0.52
N ASN A 42 14.59 -2.60 0.53
CA ASN A 42 14.10 -1.38 -0.12
C ASN A 42 13.80 -1.61 -1.61
N LEU A 43 14.64 -2.39 -2.31
CA LEU A 43 14.41 -2.73 -3.71
C LEU A 43 13.11 -3.52 -3.90
N GLU A 44 12.86 -4.53 -3.06
CA GLU A 44 11.61 -5.30 -3.12
C GLU A 44 10.37 -4.42 -2.88
N ILE A 45 10.47 -3.47 -1.95
CA ILE A 45 9.40 -2.52 -1.68
C ILE A 45 9.16 -1.61 -2.89
N GLU A 46 10.21 -1.06 -3.50
CA GLU A 46 10.11 -0.22 -4.69
C GLU A 46 9.47 -0.97 -5.87
N GLU A 47 9.89 -2.21 -6.12
CA GLU A 47 9.32 -3.07 -7.16
C GLU A 47 7.83 -3.33 -6.93
N ASN A 48 7.45 -3.63 -5.69
CA ASN A 48 6.06 -3.90 -5.34
C ASN A 48 5.18 -2.65 -5.37
N VAL A 49 5.69 -1.49 -4.94
CA VAL A 49 5.00 -0.20 -5.10
C VAL A 49 4.80 0.11 -6.57
N SER A 50 5.83 -0.05 -7.40
CA SER A 50 5.76 0.18 -8.85
C SER A 50 4.73 -0.75 -9.53
N ALA A 51 4.71 -2.03 -9.14
CA ALA A 51 3.72 -2.99 -9.62
C ALA A 51 2.29 -2.61 -9.23
N LEU A 52 2.07 -2.14 -8.00
CA LEU A 52 0.76 -1.70 -7.53
C LEU A 52 0.28 -0.40 -8.20
N VAL A 53 1.19 0.54 -8.49
CA VAL A 53 0.88 1.75 -9.26
C VAL A 53 0.51 1.37 -10.70
N SER A 54 1.34 0.56 -11.35
CA SER A 54 1.10 0.11 -12.73
C SER A 54 -0.17 -0.73 -12.86
N GLY A 55 -0.51 -1.51 -11.83
CA GLY A 55 -1.74 -2.29 -11.73
C GLY A 55 -2.98 -1.49 -11.36
N GLY A 56 -2.88 -0.16 -11.21
CA GLY A 56 -4.00 0.73 -10.88
C GLY A 56 -4.55 0.57 -9.46
N VAL A 57 -3.78 -0.01 -8.54
CA VAL A 57 -4.14 -0.14 -7.12
C VAL A 57 -3.75 1.12 -6.36
N LEU A 58 -2.53 1.62 -6.59
CA LEU A 58 -2.00 2.82 -5.95
C LEU A 58 -1.94 4.00 -6.92
N LYS A 59 -2.05 5.21 -6.36
CA LYS A 59 -1.77 6.47 -7.02
C LYS A 59 -0.68 7.20 -6.25
N SER A 60 0.32 7.69 -6.98
CA SER A 60 1.40 8.51 -6.44
C SER A 60 1.12 10.00 -6.67
N TYR A 61 1.31 10.80 -5.63
CA TYR A 61 1.19 12.26 -5.66
C TYR A 61 2.58 12.90 -5.54
N SER A 62 3.01 13.56 -6.61
CA SER A 62 4.34 14.17 -6.75
C SER A 62 4.65 15.31 -5.76
N PHE A 63 3.63 15.92 -5.15
CA PHE A 63 3.82 17.03 -4.20
C PHE A 63 4.34 16.58 -2.82
N HIS A 64 4.18 15.29 -2.47
CA HIS A 64 4.54 14.77 -1.15
C HIS A 64 5.17 13.35 -1.17
N LEU A 65 5.47 12.80 -2.36
CA LEU A 65 5.80 11.38 -2.54
C LEU A 65 4.76 10.45 -1.88
N TYR A 66 3.53 10.94 -1.76
CA TYR A 66 2.45 10.29 -1.03
C TYR A 66 1.78 9.23 -1.92
N LEU A 67 1.54 8.06 -1.35
CA LEU A 67 0.82 6.96 -1.97
C LEU A 67 -0.56 6.78 -1.33
N ASP A 68 -1.60 6.78 -2.16
CA ASP A 68 -2.96 6.42 -1.76
C ASP A 68 -3.50 5.29 -2.64
N LEU A 69 -4.57 4.65 -2.19
CA LEU A 69 -5.37 3.75 -3.01
C LEU A 69 -6.14 4.54 -4.09
N THR A 70 -6.23 3.98 -5.29
CA THR A 70 -7.10 4.56 -6.33
C THR A 70 -8.57 4.40 -5.96
N GLU A 71 -9.42 5.32 -6.44
CA GLU A 71 -10.88 5.19 -6.29
C GLU A 71 -11.41 3.91 -6.96
N THR A 72 -10.86 3.54 -8.11
CA THR A 72 -11.17 2.27 -8.78
C THR A 72 -10.91 1.08 -7.87
N PHE A 73 -9.77 1.05 -7.18
CA PHE A 73 -9.48 -0.03 -6.24
C PHE A 73 -10.41 0.00 -5.01
N LYS A 74 -10.68 1.17 -4.42
CA LYS A 74 -11.58 1.33 -3.26
C LYS A 74 -13.01 0.82 -3.51
N THR A 75 -13.47 0.81 -4.77
CA THR A 75 -14.78 0.25 -5.15
C THR A 75 -14.76 -1.23 -5.53
N SER A 76 -13.57 -1.85 -5.64
CA SER A 76 -13.40 -3.23 -6.10
C SER A 76 -13.80 -4.29 -5.07
N HIS A 77 -14.00 -5.53 -5.53
CA HIS A 77 -14.19 -6.68 -4.63
C HIS A 77 -12.96 -6.96 -3.77
N ASP A 78 -11.75 -6.80 -4.32
CA ASP A 78 -10.50 -7.02 -3.59
C ASP A 78 -10.39 -6.08 -2.37
N TYR A 79 -10.77 -4.81 -2.51
CA TYR A 79 -10.76 -3.88 -1.38
C TYR A 79 -11.69 -4.31 -0.23
N LYS A 80 -12.86 -4.90 -0.54
CA LYS A 80 -13.76 -5.45 0.49
C LYS A 80 -13.08 -6.60 1.24
N LEU A 81 -12.39 -7.49 0.54
CA LEU A 81 -11.65 -8.60 1.15
C LEU A 81 -10.51 -8.10 2.06
N PHE A 82 -9.78 -7.07 1.65
CA PHE A 82 -8.77 -6.42 2.50
C PHE A 82 -9.39 -5.80 3.75
N ARG A 83 -10.48 -5.04 3.61
CA ARG A 83 -11.19 -4.43 4.75
C ARG A 83 -11.69 -5.47 5.77
N GLU A 84 -12.10 -6.64 5.29
CA GLU A 84 -12.59 -7.74 6.12
C GLU A 84 -11.48 -8.66 6.65
N LYS A 85 -10.21 -8.39 6.31
CA LYS A 85 -9.03 -9.22 6.65
C LYS A 85 -9.19 -10.70 6.22
N LYS A 86 -9.74 -10.93 5.02
CA LYS A 86 -9.99 -12.27 4.46
C LYS A 86 -8.93 -12.75 3.47
N PHE A 87 -7.73 -12.17 3.51
CA PHE A 87 -6.60 -12.47 2.61
C PHE A 87 -5.40 -13.09 3.31
#